data_AF-A0A966CK49-F1
#
_entry.id   AF-A0A966CK49-F1
#
_cell.length_a   1.000
_cell.length_b   1.000
_cell.length_c   1.000
_cell.angle_alpha   90.00
_cell.angle_beta   90.00
_cell.angle_gamma   90.00
#
_symmetry.space_group_name_H-M   'P 1'
#
loop_
_entity.id
_entity.type
_entity.pdbx_description
1 polymer ?
#
loop_
_entity_poly.entity_id
_entity_poly.type
_entity_poly.pdbx_seq_one_letter_code
_entity_poly.pdbx_strand_id
1 'polypeptide(L)' 'MNLKRLREKKKLSQDRLAKLADVANNTIIKIEQGENTNPTLATLKKIAKALGVSLDDLTGYQLRSK' A
#
# COMPACT_ATOMS: atom_id res chain seq x y z
N MET A 1 8.01 -3.08 2.21
CA MET A 1 6.99 -2.39 1.41
C MET A 1 7.03 -0.89 1.73
N ASN A 2 6.72 -0.03 0.77
CA ASN A 2 6.80 1.42 0.91
C ASN A 2 5.49 2.10 1.38
N LEU A 3 4.49 1.33 1.80
CA LEU A 3 3.12 1.79 2.07
C LEU A 3 3.07 3.03 2.98
N LYS A 4 3.63 2.92 4.20
CA LYS A 4 3.61 3.99 5.20
C LYS A 4 4.23 5.28 4.67
N ARG A 5 5.42 5.18 4.06
CA ARG A 5 6.15 6.32 3.47
C ARG A 5 5.34 7.01 2.38
N LEU A 6 4.73 6.24 1.47
CA LEU A 6 3.92 6.78 0.37
C LEU A 6 2.62 7.43 0.88
N ARG A 7 1.98 6.80 1.87
CA ARG A 7 0.78 7.35 2.53
C ARG A 7 1.08 8.69 3.20
N GLU A 8 2.17 8.76 3.97
CA GLU A 8 2.59 9.99 4.67
C GLU A 8 3.00 11.10 3.70
N LYS A 9 3.69 10.77 2.60
CA LYS A 9 3.99 11.74 1.52
C LYS A 9 2.70 12.36 0.93
N LYS A 10 1.60 11.62 0.91
CA LYS A 10 0.27 12.09 0.47
C LYS A 10 -0.57 12.72 1.59
N LYS A 11 -0.03 12.86 2.81
CA LYS A 11 -0.73 13.40 3.99
C LYS A 11 -2.05 12.67 4.29
N LEU A 12 -2.10 11.36 4.03
CA LEU A 12 -3.26 10.52 4.30
C LEU A 12 -3.13 9.84 5.67
N SER A 13 -4.22 9.77 6.43
CA SER A 13 -4.33 8.83 7.56
C SER A 13 -4.54 7.40 7.04
N GLN A 14 -4.33 6.39 7.90
CA GLN A 14 -4.59 4.98 7.55
C GLN A 14 -6.06 4.76 7.17
N ASP A 15 -7.00 5.33 7.94
CA ASP A 15 -8.44 5.29 7.66
C ASP A 15 -8.79 5.94 6.31
N ARG A 16 -8.21 7.10 6.01
CA ARG A 16 -8.43 7.80 4.74
C ARG A 16 -7.92 6.97 3.56
N LEU A 17 -6.74 6.36 3.69
CA LEU A 17 -6.21 5.47 2.66
C LEU A 17 -7.10 4.24 2.47
N ALA A 18 -7.56 3.62 3.55
CA ALA A 18 -8.43 2.45 3.50
C ALA A 18 -9.72 2.73 2.74
N LYS A 19 -10.36 3.88 3.00
CA LYS A 19 -11.55 4.36 2.28
C LYS A 19 -11.28 4.59 0.80
N LEU A 20 -10.17 5.26 0.46
CA LEU A 20 -9.79 5.51 -0.93
C LEU A 20 -9.47 4.23 -1.71
N ALA A 21 -8.86 3.26 -1.04
CA ALA A 21 -8.49 1.98 -1.61
C ALA A 21 -9.65 0.97 -1.60
N ASP A 22 -10.79 1.26 -0.97
CA ASP A 22 -11.88 0.30 -0.81
C ASP A 22 -11.39 -1.03 -0.16
N VAL A 23 -10.74 -0.89 0.99
CA VAL A 23 -10.25 -1.99 1.83
C VAL A 23 -10.53 -1.70 3.30
N ALA A 24 -10.51 -2.73 4.15
CA ALA A 24 -10.68 -2.54 5.59
C ALA A 24 -9.48 -1.76 6.19
N ASN A 25 -9.74 -0.85 7.12
CA ASN A 25 -8.68 -0.09 7.80
C ASN A 25 -7.65 -1.01 8.49
N ASN A 26 -8.12 -2.11 9.07
CA ASN A 26 -7.25 -3.11 9.69
C ASN A 26 -6.26 -3.74 8.68
N THR A 27 -6.64 -3.84 7.39
CA THR A 27 -5.74 -4.31 6.34
C THR A 27 -4.56 -3.34 6.16
N ILE A 28 -4.81 -2.03 6.13
CA ILE A 28 -3.74 -1.02 6.03
C ILE A 28 -2.82 -1.08 7.25
N ILE A 29 -3.40 -1.15 8.46
CA ILE A 29 -2.65 -1.24 9.73
C ILE A 29 -1.70 -2.44 9.72
N LYS A 30 -2.23 -3.64 9.45
CA LYS A 30 -1.45 -4.89 9.44
C LYS A 30 -0.35 -4.89 8.39
N ILE A 31 -0.59 -4.29 7.21
CA ILE A 31 0.44 -4.18 6.18
C ILE A 31 1.55 -3.22 6.63
N GLU A 32 1.21 -2.08 7.23
CA GLU A 32 2.21 -1.12 7.72
C GLU A 32 3.01 -1.62 8.93
N GLN A 33 2.42 -2.48 9.76
CA GLN A 33 3.07 -3.14 10.89
C GLN A 33 3.87 -4.39 10.48
N GLY A 34 3.72 -4.88 9.25
CA GLY A 34 4.37 -6.10 8.77
C GLY A 34 3.69 -7.39 9.23
N GLU A 35 2.51 -7.33 9.85
CA GLU A 35 1.73 -8.51 10.26
C GLU A 35 1.04 -9.20 9.07
N ASN A 36 0.69 -8.43 8.03
CA ASN A 36 0.20 -8.97 6.77
C ASN A 36 1.31 -8.94 5.71
N THR A 37 2.14 -9.97 5.72
CA THR A 37 3.31 -10.11 4.84
C THR A 37 2.96 -10.54 3.42
N ASN A 38 1.75 -11.06 3.18
CA ASN A 38 1.32 -11.54 1.86
C ASN A 38 -0.08 -11.03 1.48
N PRO A 39 -0.25 -9.70 1.23
CA PRO A 39 -1.51 -9.16 0.74
C PRO A 39 -1.80 -9.69 -0.67
N THR A 40 -3.08 -9.90 -0.99
CA THR A 40 -3.46 -10.32 -2.34
C THR A 40 -3.10 -9.25 -3.39
N LEU A 41 -2.84 -9.68 -4.62
CA LEU A 41 -2.58 -8.77 -5.74
C LEU A 41 -3.72 -7.75 -5.93
N ALA A 42 -4.96 -8.16 -5.69
CA ALA A 42 -6.13 -7.27 -5.76
C ALA A 42 -6.04 -6.13 -4.73
N THR A 43 -5.70 -6.46 -3.48
CA THR A 43 -5.48 -5.46 -2.41
C THR A 43 -4.32 -4.53 -2.75
N LEU A 44 -3.21 -5.07 -3.25
CA LEU A 44 -2.06 -4.24 -3.67
C LEU A 44 -2.44 -3.27 -4.80
N LYS A 45 -3.19 -3.73 -5.81
CA LYS A 45 -3.67 -2.88 -6.92
C LYS A 45 -4.57 -1.75 -6.43
N LYS A 46 -5.51 -2.07 -5.53
CA LYS A 46 -6.40 -1.09 -4.90
C LYS A 46 -5.62 0.00 -4.15
N ILE A 47 -4.65 -0.40 -3.33
CA ILE A 47 -3.79 0.51 -2.56
C ILE A 47 -2.91 1.36 -3.49
N ALA A 48 -2.28 0.75 -4.49
CA ALA A 48 -1.44 1.46 -5.47
C ALA A 48 -2.26 2.51 -6.24
N LYS A 49 -3.49 2.16 -6.67
CA LYS A 49 -4.41 3.08 -7.33
C LYS A 49 -4.80 4.25 -6.43
N ALA A 50 -5.17 3.99 -5.17
CA ALA A 50 -5.50 5.04 -4.20
C ALA A 50 -4.32 5.98 -3.91
N LEU A 51 -3.11 5.41 -3.89
CA LEU A 51 -1.88 6.18 -3.75
C LEU A 51 -1.39 6.79 -5.07
N GLY A 52 -2.00 6.50 -6.22
CA GLY A 52 -1.55 6.98 -7.53
C GLY A 52 -0.07 6.66 -7.80
N VAL A 53 0.36 5.45 -7.48
CA VAL A 53 1.72 4.94 -7.69
C VAL A 53 1.68 3.60 -8.42
N SER A 54 2.81 3.14 -8.94
CA SER A 54 2.91 1.80 -9.51
C SER A 54 2.91 0.72 -8.40
N LEU A 55 2.64 -0.54 -8.77
CA LEU A 55 2.82 -1.67 -7.85
C LEU A 55 4.28 -1.85 -7.43
N ASP A 56 5.22 -1.51 -8.30
CA ASP A 56 6.65 -1.60 -8.05
C ASP A 56 7.09 -0.58 -7.00
N ASP A 57 6.61 0.67 -7.12
CA ASP A 57 6.82 1.71 -6.10
C ASP A 57 6.27 1.28 -4.74
N LEU A 58 5.10 0.65 -4.73
CA LEU A 58 4.42 0.21 -3.53
C LEU A 58 5.16 -0.94 -2.84
N THR A 59 5.47 -2.00 -3.59
CA THR A 59 6.10 -3.21 -3.06
C THR A 59 7.59 -3.03 -2.78
N GLY A 60 8.24 -2.11 -3.50
CA GLY A 60 9.70 -1.95 -3.49
C GLY A 60 10.41 -2.97 -4.39
N TYR A 61 9.66 -3.72 -5.22
CA TYR A 61 10.24 -4.50 -6.30
C TYR A 61 10.69 -3.56 -7.41
N GLN A 62 11.91 -3.03 -7.30
CA GLN A 62 12.66 -2.75 -8.52
C GLN A 62 12.96 -4.13 -9.10
N LEU A 63 12.37 -4.46 -10.25
CA LEU A 63 12.94 -5.47 -11.13
C LEU A 63 14.42 -5.10 -11.22
N ARG A 64 15.27 -5.88 -10.55
CA ARG A 64 16.71 -5.81 -10.75
C ARG A 64 16.90 -6.26 -12.19
N SER A 65 16.76 -5.34 -13.15
CA SER A 65 17.33 -5.55 -14.47
C SER A 65 18.82 -5.77 -14.22
N LYS A 66 19.24 -7.01 -14.39
CA LYS A 66 20.56 -7.29 -14.93
C LYS A 66 20.55 -6.94 -16.41
#